data_AF-Q1MW17-F1
#
_entry.id   AF-Q1MW17-F1
#
_cell.length_a   1.000
_cell.length_b   1.000
_cell.length_c   1.000
_cell.angle_alpha   90.00
_cell.angle_beta   90.00
_cell.angle_gamma   90.00
#
_symmetry.space_group_name_H-M   'P 1'
#
loop_
_entity.id
_entity.type
_entity.pdbx_description
1 polymer ?
#
loop_
_entity_poly.entity_id
_entity_poly.type
_entity_poly.pdbx_seq_one_letter_code
_entity_poly.pdbx_strand_id
1 'polypeptide(L)'
;CSMYAPVCTVLEQALPPCRSLCERARQGCEALMNKFGFQWPDTLKCEKFPVHGAGELCVGQNTSDKGTPTPSLLPEFWTSNPQHGGGGHRGGGFAGGAGASERGKFSCPRALKVPSY
;
A
#
# COMPACT_ATOMS: atom_id res chain seq x y z
N CYS A 1 0.01 4.65 -0.49
CA CYS A 1 1.47 4.87 -0.39
C CYS A 1 1.82 6.34 -0.35
N SER A 2 1.49 7.15 -1.37
CA SER A 2 1.98 8.53 -1.53
C SER A 2 1.82 9.48 -0.32
N MET A 3 0.84 9.25 0.56
CA MET A 3 0.67 10.04 1.80
C MET A 3 1.55 9.57 2.97
N TYR A 4 1.75 8.26 3.12
CA TYR A 4 2.40 7.67 4.30
C TYR A 4 3.86 7.28 4.04
N ALA A 5 4.21 7.02 2.79
CA ALA A 5 5.54 6.70 2.31
C ALA A 5 5.73 7.42 0.96
N PRO A 6 5.95 8.75 0.98
CA PRO A 6 6.11 9.53 -0.23
C PRO A 6 7.40 9.15 -0.97
N VAL A 7 7.41 9.36 -2.28
CA VAL A 7 8.62 9.18 -3.10
C VAL A 7 9.66 10.23 -2.73
N CYS A 8 10.93 9.83 -2.65
CA CYS A 8 12.04 10.76 -2.47
C CYS A 8 12.33 11.48 -3.79
N THR A 9 12.37 12.81 -3.76
CA THR A 9 12.67 13.65 -4.94
C THR A 9 13.78 14.63 -4.57
N VAL A 10 14.16 15.50 -5.51
CA VAL A 10 15.13 16.58 -5.25
C VAL A 10 14.55 17.73 -4.41
N LEU A 11 13.26 17.69 -4.07
CA LEU A 11 12.63 18.66 -3.18
C LEU A 11 12.82 18.26 -1.71
N GLU A 12 12.94 19.26 -0.85
CA GLU A 12 13.03 19.10 0.62
C GLU A 12 11.71 18.65 1.26
N GLN A 13 10.58 18.83 0.57
CA GLN A 13 9.25 18.45 1.05
C GLN A 13 8.62 17.37 0.18
N ALA A 14 7.84 16.50 0.82
CA ALA A 14 7.07 15.47 0.14
C ALA A 14 5.97 16.09 -0.74
N LEU A 15 5.91 15.66 -2.00
CA LEU A 15 4.85 16.05 -2.91
C LEU A 15 3.52 15.37 -2.53
N PRO A 16 2.41 16.12 -2.40
CA PRO A 16 1.10 15.54 -2.12
C PRO A 16 0.60 14.73 -3.33
N PRO A 17 -0.33 13.78 -3.14
CA PRO A 17 -1.01 13.14 -4.26
C PRO A 17 -1.87 14.16 -5.00
N CYS A 18 -2.02 14.01 -6.32
CA CYS A 18 -2.97 14.82 -7.08
C CYS A 18 -4.42 14.46 -6.70
N ARG A 19 -5.35 15.41 -6.81
CA ARG A 19 -6.77 15.21 -6.52
C ARG A 19 -7.38 14.02 -7.27
N SER A 20 -7.08 13.88 -8.56
CA SER A 20 -7.56 12.76 -9.39
C SER A 20 -7.06 11.39 -8.93
N LEU A 21 -5.89 11.31 -8.29
CA LEU A 21 -5.39 10.09 -7.68
C LEU A 21 -6.17 9.76 -6.40
N CYS A 22 -6.45 10.76 -5.56
CA CYS A 22 -7.27 10.59 -4.37
C CYS A 22 -8.69 10.14 -4.71
N GLU A 23 -9.35 10.80 -5.66
CA GLU A 23 -10.75 10.51 -6.01
C GLU A 23 -10.92 9.07 -6.48
N ARG A 24 -9.99 8.56 -7.29
CA ARG A 24 -9.99 7.16 -7.73
C ARG A 24 -9.79 6.17 -6.59
N ALA A 25 -8.91 6.50 -5.64
CA ALA A 25 -8.74 5.68 -4.44
C ALA A 25 -10.01 5.71 -3.56
N ARG A 26 -10.63 6.87 -3.39
CA ARG A 26 -11.85 7.07 -2.60
C ARG A 26 -13.03 6.30 -3.19
N GLN A 27 -13.24 6.36 -4.51
CA GLN A 27 -14.41 5.83 -5.20
C GLN A 27 -14.69 4.34 -4.92
N GLY A 28 -13.65 3.51 -4.82
CA GLY A 28 -13.81 2.08 -4.51
C GLY A 28 -13.80 1.74 -3.01
N CYS A 29 -13.10 2.55 -2.21
CA CYS A 29 -12.82 2.22 -0.81
C CYS A 29 -13.82 2.83 0.18
N GLU A 30 -14.31 4.05 -0.09
CA GLU A 30 -15.17 4.78 0.86
C GLU A 30 -16.49 4.05 1.11
N ALA A 31 -17.15 3.53 0.07
CA ALA A 31 -18.38 2.78 0.21
C ALA A 31 -18.19 1.52 1.08
N LEU A 32 -17.05 0.83 0.94
CA LEU A 32 -16.71 -0.34 1.74
C LEU A 32 -16.44 0.03 3.20
N MET A 33 -15.67 1.11 3.43
CA MET A 33 -15.42 1.63 4.78
C MET A 33 -16.73 1.98 5.48
N ASN A 34 -17.62 2.70 4.78
CA ASN A 34 -18.91 3.13 5.31
C ASN A 34 -19.79 1.94 5.72
N LYS A 35 -19.76 0.83 4.97
CA LYS A 35 -20.48 -0.40 5.31
C LYS A 35 -20.09 -0.96 6.68
N PHE A 36 -18.85 -0.74 7.10
CA PHE A 36 -18.33 -1.18 8.41
C PHE A 36 -18.29 -0.05 9.45
N GLY A 37 -18.94 1.09 9.19
CA GLY A 37 -19.00 2.23 10.10
C GLY A 37 -17.75 3.12 10.12
N PHE A 38 -16.79 2.88 9.22
CA PHE A 38 -15.60 3.73 9.06
C PHE A 38 -15.88 4.79 8.01
N GLN A 39 -15.59 6.05 8.32
CA GLN A 39 -15.70 7.14 7.35
C GLN A 39 -14.36 7.37 6.65
N TRP A 40 -14.41 7.92 5.44
CA TRP A 40 -13.21 8.43 4.79
C TRP A 40 -12.59 9.53 5.65
N PRO A 41 -11.32 9.39 6.08
CA PRO A 41 -10.74 10.28 7.09
C PRO A 41 -10.54 11.69 6.55
N ASP A 42 -10.72 12.69 7.42
CA ASP A 42 -10.63 14.11 7.06
C ASP A 42 -9.26 14.50 6.48
N THR A 43 -8.19 13.82 6.89
CA THR A 43 -6.83 14.06 6.39
C THR A 43 -6.64 13.59 4.94
N LEU A 44 -7.52 12.71 4.44
CA LEU A 44 -7.47 12.17 3.08
C LEU A 44 -8.58 12.75 2.18
N LYS A 45 -9.35 13.73 2.64
CA LYS A 45 -10.37 14.42 1.83
C LYS A 45 -9.76 14.99 0.55
N CYS A 46 -10.29 14.59 -0.61
CA CYS A 46 -9.66 14.88 -1.91
C CYS A 46 -9.62 16.36 -2.26
N GLU A 47 -10.48 17.16 -1.64
CA GLU A 47 -10.55 18.60 -1.78
C GLU A 47 -9.30 19.30 -1.23
N LYS A 48 -8.58 18.65 -0.29
CA LYS A 48 -7.31 19.13 0.28
C LYS A 48 -6.12 18.97 -0.68
N PHE A 49 -6.28 18.21 -1.75
CA PHE A 49 -5.20 17.93 -2.68
C PHE A 49 -5.26 18.82 -3.93
N PRO A 50 -4.10 19.19 -4.48
CA PRO A 50 -4.00 20.07 -5.64
C PRO A 50 -4.51 19.38 -6.91
N VAL A 51 -4.99 20.18 -7.85
CA VAL A 51 -5.35 19.74 -9.20
C VAL A 51 -4.08 19.71 -10.05
N HIS A 52 -3.87 18.62 -10.78
CA HIS A 52 -2.71 18.48 -11.65
C HIS A 52 -2.69 19.59 -12.71
N GLY A 53 -1.57 20.31 -12.84
CA GLY A 53 -1.42 21.42 -13.79
C GLY A 53 -1.96 22.78 -13.31
N ALA A 54 -2.48 22.89 -12.09
CA ALA A 54 -3.01 24.14 -11.54
C ALA A 54 -1.95 25.03 -10.83
N GLY A 55 -0.66 24.78 -11.05
CA GLY A 55 0.46 25.56 -10.51
C GLY A 55 1.25 24.87 -9.40
N GLU A 56 0.66 23.92 -8.68
CA GLU A 56 1.35 23.12 -7.66
C GLU A 56 1.71 21.72 -8.20
N LEU A 57 2.92 21.25 -7.91
CA LEU A 57 3.38 19.92 -8.27
C LEU A 57 2.71 18.86 -7.38
N CYS A 58 2.28 17.74 -7.98
CA CYS A 58 1.63 16.65 -7.26
C CYS A 58 1.92 15.30 -7.91
N VAL A 59 1.82 14.23 -7.10
CA VAL A 59 2.04 12.85 -7.54
C VAL A 59 0.74 12.26 -8.08
N GLY A 60 0.71 11.98 -9.38
CA GLY A 60 -0.43 11.36 -10.09
C GLY A 60 -0.03 10.06 -10.80
N GLN A 61 -0.99 9.45 -11.50
CA GLN A 61 -0.65 8.39 -12.45
C GLN A 61 -0.30 9.01 -13.81
N ASN A 62 0.64 8.36 -14.50
CA ASN A 62 1.04 8.76 -15.85
C ASN A 62 -0.13 8.50 -16.82
N THR A 63 -0.63 9.55 -17.47
CA THR A 63 -1.70 9.47 -18.49
C THR A 63 -1.14 9.34 -19.90
N SER A 64 0.19 9.32 -20.08
CA SER A 64 0.79 8.95 -21.36
C SER A 64 0.62 7.45 -21.55
N ASP A 65 -0.24 7.13 -22.50
CA ASP A 65 -0.56 5.82 -23.05
C ASP A 65 -1.42 4.91 -22.17
N LYS A 66 -2.47 4.38 -22.80
CA LYS A 66 -3.29 3.28 -22.30
C LYS A 66 -2.39 2.28 -21.59
N GLY A 67 -2.45 2.27 -20.26
CA GLY A 67 -1.69 1.32 -19.47
C GLY A 67 -1.91 -0.06 -20.05
N THR A 68 -0.83 -0.70 -20.50
CA THR A 68 -0.82 -2.15 -20.64
C THR A 68 -1.43 -2.68 -19.33
N PRO A 69 -2.50 -3.50 -19.39
CA PRO A 69 -3.08 -4.02 -18.17
C PRO A 69 -1.94 -4.62 -17.37
N THR A 70 -1.78 -4.19 -16.12
CA THR A 70 -0.92 -4.87 -15.16
C THR A 70 -1.17 -6.36 -15.38
N PRO A 71 -0.18 -7.15 -15.85
CA PRO A 71 -0.40 -8.58 -15.95
C PRO A 71 -0.84 -8.98 -14.55
N SER A 72 -1.99 -9.64 -14.46
CA SER A 72 -2.49 -10.20 -13.21
C SER A 72 -1.42 -11.14 -12.70
N LEU A 73 -0.45 -10.61 -11.96
CA LEU A 73 0.42 -11.37 -11.10
C LEU A 73 -0.53 -11.86 -10.02
N LEU A 74 -1.07 -13.04 -10.27
CA LEU A 74 -1.76 -13.83 -9.27
C LEU A 74 -0.96 -13.73 -7.97
N PRO A 75 -1.61 -13.45 -6.83
CA PRO A 75 -0.92 -13.39 -5.55
C PRO A 75 -0.60 -14.82 -5.11
N GLU A 76 0.36 -15.47 -5.77
CA GLU A 76 0.71 -16.87 -5.48
C GLU A 76 2.12 -17.05 -4.93
N PHE A 77 2.92 -15.98 -4.78
CA PHE A 77 4.31 -16.14 -4.33
C PHE A 77 4.77 -15.28 -3.14
N TRP A 78 3.92 -14.43 -2.57
CA TRP A 78 4.28 -13.71 -1.33
C TRP A 78 3.37 -14.01 -0.14
N THR A 79 2.26 -14.73 -0.36
CA THR A 79 1.47 -15.34 0.69
C THR A 79 1.85 -16.81 0.82
N SER A 80 2.86 -17.06 1.67
CA SER A 80 2.95 -18.24 2.53
C SER A 80 2.93 -19.64 1.87
N ASN A 81 4.10 -20.19 1.50
CA ASN A 81 4.34 -21.63 1.73
C ASN A 81 5.84 -21.98 1.76
N PRO A 82 6.40 -22.39 2.91
CA PRO A 82 7.74 -22.95 2.99
C PRO A 82 7.65 -24.47 2.80
N GLN A 83 7.46 -24.96 1.58
CA GLN A 83 7.56 -26.40 1.33
C GLN A 83 8.16 -26.71 -0.05
N HIS A 84 9.33 -27.33 0.02
CA HIS A 84 10.01 -28.16 -0.98
C HIS A 84 10.70 -27.49 -2.17
N GLY A 85 12.03 -27.64 -2.20
CA GLY A 85 12.84 -27.43 -3.39
C GLY A 85 14.34 -27.41 -3.10
N GLY A 86 14.92 -28.57 -2.77
CA GLY A 86 16.36 -28.73 -2.54
C GLY A 86 17.19 -28.49 -3.80
N GLY A 87 18.41 -27.98 -3.60
CA GLY A 87 19.45 -27.83 -4.62
C GLY A 87 20.67 -27.14 -4.00
N GLY A 88 21.70 -27.91 -3.68
CA GLY A 88 22.77 -27.50 -2.76
C GLY A 88 23.77 -26.49 -3.33
N HIS A 89 24.21 -25.58 -2.45
CA HIS A 89 25.52 -24.93 -2.56
C HIS A 89 26.23 -24.97 -1.21
N ARG A 90 27.50 -25.38 -1.28
CA ARG A 90 28.41 -25.68 -0.18
C ARG A 90 28.88 -24.39 0.52
N GLY A 91 28.85 -24.42 1.85
CA GLY A 91 29.90 -23.85 2.70
C GLY A 91 29.67 -22.44 3.25
N GLY A 92 29.62 -22.34 4.58
CA GLY A 92 29.75 -21.09 5.33
C GLY A 92 28.78 -21.01 6.51
N GLY A 93 29.18 -21.56 7.65
CA GLY A 93 28.33 -21.61 8.84
C GLY A 93 28.06 -20.25 9.49
N PHE A 94 26.83 -20.07 9.95
CA PHE A 94 26.53 -19.29 11.15
C PHE A 94 25.69 -20.16 12.08
N ALA A 95 26.18 -20.28 13.31
CA ALA A 95 25.60 -21.06 14.37
C ALA A 95 24.31 -20.41 14.91
N GLY A 96 23.31 -21.25 15.17
CA GLY A 96 22.36 -21.07 16.27
C GLY A 96 21.27 -20.00 16.09
N GLY A 97 20.02 -20.45 16.00
CA GLY A 97 18.87 -19.56 16.20
C GLY A 97 17.55 -20.22 15.85
N ALA A 98 17.00 -20.99 16.78
CA ALA A 98 15.66 -21.57 16.72
C ALA A 98 14.57 -20.54 16.38
N GLY A 99 13.54 -20.98 15.64
CA GLY A 99 12.21 -20.36 15.66
C GLY A 99 11.94 -19.23 14.66
N ALA A 100 11.66 -19.58 13.41
CA ALA A 100 11.06 -18.67 12.43
C ALA A 100 9.51 -18.71 12.44
N SER A 101 8.87 -18.91 13.60
CA SER A 101 7.40 -19.06 13.67
C SER A 101 6.66 -18.13 14.64
N GLU A 102 7.33 -17.21 15.34
CA GLU A 102 6.66 -16.37 16.37
C GLU A 102 7.20 -14.91 16.43
N ARG A 103 8.03 -14.46 15.48
CA ARG A 103 8.41 -13.03 15.42
C ARG A 103 7.39 -12.24 14.61
N GLY A 104 6.40 -11.71 15.33
CA GLY A 104 5.60 -10.56 14.88
C GLY A 104 4.30 -10.92 14.17
N LYS A 105 3.39 -11.64 14.85
CA LYS A 105 2.01 -11.75 14.38
C LYS A 105 1.35 -10.37 14.42
N PHE A 106 1.16 -9.73 13.26
CA PHE A 106 0.42 -8.47 13.17
C PHE A 106 -0.98 -8.67 13.75
N SER A 107 -1.22 -8.07 14.92
CA SER A 107 -2.51 -8.12 15.58
C SER A 107 -3.32 -6.91 15.16
N CYS A 108 -4.58 -7.13 14.78
CA CYS A 108 -5.46 -6.04 14.35
C CYS A 108 -5.63 -5.04 15.50
N PRO A 109 -5.26 -3.76 15.33
CA PRO A 109 -5.47 -2.73 16.33
C PRO A 109 -6.96 -2.63 16.69
N ARG A 110 -7.27 -2.37 17.97
CA ARG A 110 -8.68 -2.25 18.43
C ARG A 110 -9.48 -1.21 17.64
N ALA A 111 -8.82 -0.15 17.15
CA ALA A 111 -9.42 0.90 16.34
C ALA A 111 -9.92 0.42 14.96
N LEU A 112 -9.44 -0.73 14.46
CA LEU A 112 -9.82 -1.29 13.15
C LEU A 112 -10.68 -2.56 13.30
N LYS A 113 -11.15 -2.86 14.52
CA LYS A 113 -12.02 -4.00 14.78
C LYS A 113 -13.42 -3.68 14.22
N VAL A 114 -13.87 -4.47 13.24
CA VAL A 114 -15.24 -4.39 12.74
C VAL A 114 -16.22 -4.86 13.84
N PRO A 115 -17.25 -4.09 14.19
CA PRO A 115 -18.30 -4.53 15.11
C PRO A 115 -19.03 -5.77 14.56
N SER A 116 -19.31 -6.75 15.42
CA SER A 116 -20.24 -7.83 15.07
C SER A 116 -21.66 -7.25 15.08
N TYR A 117 -22.37 -7.41 13.97
CA TYR A 117 -23.81 -7.13 13.84
C TYR A 117 -24.63 -8.27 14.46
#